data_AF-A0A948CM73-F1
#
_entry.id   AF-A0A948CM73-F1
#
_cell.length_a   1.000
_cell.length_b   1.000
_cell.length_c   1.000
_cell.angle_alpha   90.00
_cell.angle_beta   90.00
_cell.angle_gamma   90.00
#
_symmetry.space_group_name_H-M   'P 1'
#
loop_
_entity.id
_entity.type
_entity.pdbx_description
1 polymer ?
#
loop_
_entity_poly.entity_id
_entity_poly.type
_entity_poly.pdbx_seq_one_letter_code
_entity_poly.pdbx_strand_id
1 'polypeptide(L)'
;MSLGDAPMPIGKYMDIVTGSEPEDWAMIHRPTLRHRFTEMRDEKDRLMRLTIDEPMVAFAYKPNIEISLLFGLVQDAFHALPAGNAFAEENARTMLLDCFHCGQLVHREMLLKIDRQRCILPLPDNWEPGPQPVPVPRRQHDLARLIHLLAGPFSDFDDYFKRAGMVLTDRVWP
;
A
#
# COMPACT_ATOMS: atom_id res chain seq x y z
N MET A 1 -27.40 -14.08 3.68
CA MET A 1 -26.65 -13.13 4.53
C MET A 1 -26.19 -13.91 5.75
N SER A 2 -25.03 -14.56 5.66
CA SER A 2 -24.46 -15.37 6.75
C SER A 2 -23.42 -14.52 7.47
N LEU A 3 -23.78 -14.01 8.65
CA LEU A 3 -22.85 -13.32 9.57
C LEU A 3 -22.12 -14.34 10.46
N GLY A 4 -21.80 -15.53 9.95
CA GLY A 4 -21.38 -16.68 10.77
C GLY A 4 -20.38 -17.65 10.14
N ASP A 5 -19.81 -17.34 8.98
CA ASP A 5 -18.76 -18.19 8.41
C ASP A 5 -17.42 -17.91 9.11
N ALA A 6 -16.58 -18.93 9.25
CA ALA A 6 -15.22 -18.80 9.77
C ALA A 6 -14.45 -17.70 8.99
N PRO A 7 -13.53 -16.96 9.66
CA PRO A 7 -12.74 -15.94 8.98
C PRO A 7 -12.05 -16.53 7.76
N MET A 8 -12.17 -15.84 6.61
CA MET A 8 -11.60 -16.30 5.35
C MET A 8 -10.09 -16.56 5.53
N PRO A 9 -9.57 -17.75 5.15
CA PRO A 9 -8.15 -18.01 5.20
C PRO A 9 -7.37 -16.98 4.38
N ILE A 10 -6.28 -16.46 4.93
CA ILE A 10 -5.51 -15.37 4.32
C ILE A 10 -5.04 -15.69 2.88
N GLY A 11 -4.66 -16.94 2.62
CA GLY A 11 -4.28 -17.37 1.27
C GLY A 11 -5.41 -17.20 0.25
N LYS A 12 -6.65 -17.57 0.63
CA LYS A 12 -7.84 -17.40 -0.22
C LYS A 12 -8.19 -15.93 -0.41
N TYR A 13 -8.09 -15.12 0.66
CA TYR A 13 -8.28 -13.68 0.58
C TYR A 13 -7.32 -13.06 -0.44
N MET A 14 -6.03 -13.41 -0.35
CA MET A 14 -5.00 -12.88 -1.21
C MET A 14 -5.16 -13.35 -2.65
N ASP A 15 -5.52 -14.61 -2.88
CA ASP A 15 -5.82 -15.11 -4.23
C ASP A 15 -6.94 -14.31 -4.90
N ILE A 16 -7.98 -13.92 -4.14
CA ILE A 16 -9.06 -13.06 -4.65
C ILE A 16 -8.53 -11.67 -4.97
N VAL A 17 -7.82 -11.03 -4.04
CA VAL A 17 -7.36 -9.64 -4.22
C VAL A 17 -6.32 -9.55 -5.34
N THR A 18 -5.28 -10.39 -5.34
CA THR A 18 -4.21 -10.32 -6.34
C THR A 18 -4.65 -10.83 -7.72
N GLY A 19 -5.73 -11.61 -7.79
CA GLY A 19 -6.33 -12.08 -9.05
C GLY A 19 -7.46 -11.19 -9.57
N SER A 20 -7.76 -10.07 -8.90
CA SER A 20 -8.81 -9.13 -9.32
C SER A 20 -8.28 -8.02 -10.22
N GLU A 21 -9.17 -7.46 -11.03
CA GLU A 21 -8.85 -6.33 -11.90
C GLU A 21 -9.34 -5.01 -11.30
N PRO A 22 -8.79 -3.84 -11.68
CA PRO A 22 -9.22 -2.54 -11.16
C PRO A 22 -10.73 -2.31 -11.29
N GLU A 23 -11.33 -2.80 -12.37
CA GLU A 23 -12.76 -2.72 -12.62
C GLU A 23 -13.60 -3.50 -11.62
N ASP A 24 -13.04 -4.43 -10.86
CA ASP A 24 -13.78 -5.17 -9.82
C ASP A 24 -13.96 -4.36 -8.53
N TRP A 25 -13.32 -3.20 -8.42
CA TRP A 25 -13.30 -2.39 -7.20
C TRP A 25 -14.12 -1.12 -7.34
N ALA A 26 -14.82 -0.77 -6.26
CA ALA A 26 -15.41 0.54 -6.08
C ALA A 26 -14.47 1.39 -5.21
N MET A 27 -14.04 2.54 -5.72
CA MET A 27 -13.25 3.51 -4.96
C MET A 27 -14.14 4.39 -4.10
N ILE A 28 -13.79 4.51 -2.82
CA ILE A 28 -14.41 5.40 -1.86
C ILE A 28 -13.39 6.49 -1.52
N HIS A 29 -13.51 7.62 -2.20
CA HIS A 29 -12.66 8.78 -1.97
C HIS A 29 -12.97 9.41 -0.62
N ARG A 30 -11.92 9.86 0.09
CA ARG A 30 -12.01 10.51 1.40
C ARG A 30 -12.78 9.66 2.44
N PRO A 31 -12.27 8.47 2.78
CA PRO A 31 -12.87 7.65 3.83
C PRO A 31 -13.01 8.47 5.12
N THR A 32 -14.10 8.25 5.86
CA THR A 32 -14.41 9.00 7.09
C THR A 32 -13.55 8.58 8.29
N LEU A 33 -12.71 7.55 8.13
CA LEU A 33 -11.78 7.11 9.16
C LEU A 33 -10.71 8.19 9.39
N ARG A 34 -10.52 8.58 10.65
CA ARG A 34 -9.42 9.45 11.09
C ARG A 34 -8.48 8.62 11.96
N HIS A 35 -7.20 8.59 11.61
CA HIS A 35 -6.21 7.77 12.30
C HIS A 35 -5.63 8.49 13.52
N ARG A 36 -5.16 9.73 13.32
CA ARG A 36 -4.48 10.50 14.37
C ARG A 36 -4.76 11.99 14.23
N PHE A 37 -4.87 12.64 15.38
CA PHE A 37 -4.94 14.09 15.49
C PHE A 37 -3.64 14.58 16.13
N THR A 38 -2.96 15.53 15.49
CA THR A 38 -1.72 16.13 15.98
C THR A 38 -1.91 17.63 16.09
N GLU A 39 -1.87 18.12 17.32
CA GLU A 39 -1.93 19.55 17.62
C GLU A 39 -0.55 20.18 17.46
N MET A 40 -0.51 21.33 16.79
CA MET A 40 0.62 22.24 16.80
C MET A 40 0.18 23.49 17.57
N ARG A 41 0.92 23.81 18.62
CA ARG A 41 0.65 24.93 19.51
C ARG A 41 1.73 25.98 19.40
N ASP A 42 1.37 27.25 19.64
CA ASP A 42 2.36 28.33 19.74
C ASP A 42 3.06 28.34 21.11
N GLU A 43 4.01 29.27 21.28
CA GLU A 43 4.74 29.47 22.54
C GLU A 43 3.83 29.87 23.73
N LYS A 44 2.58 30.27 23.46
CA LYS A 44 1.56 30.62 24.48
C LYS A 44 0.54 29.50 24.69
N ASP A 45 0.85 28.29 24.25
CA ASP A 45 0.00 27.09 24.33
C ASP A 45 -1.36 27.25 23.60
N ARG A 46 -1.46 28.17 22.65
CA ARG A 46 -2.66 28.32 21.83
C ARG A 46 -2.59 27.37 20.65
N LEU A 47 -3.69 26.67 20.38
CA LEU A 47 -3.80 25.81 19.19
C LEU A 47 -3.64 26.66 17.93
N MET A 48 -2.56 26.41 17.19
CA MET A 48 -2.27 27.05 15.91
C MET A 48 -2.79 26.23 14.75
N ARG A 49 -2.63 24.91 14.82
CA ARG A 49 -3.02 23.98 13.76
C ARG A 49 -3.36 22.62 14.33
N LEU A 50 -4.33 21.96 13.73
CA LEU A 50 -4.63 20.55 13.93
C LEU A 50 -4.34 19.83 12.61
N THR A 51 -3.38 18.92 12.63
CA THR A 51 -3.11 18.01 11.52
C THR A 51 -3.85 16.71 11.78
N ILE A 52 -4.51 16.17 10.75
CA ILE A 52 -5.26 14.93 10.85
C ILE A 52 -4.67 13.96 9.84
N ASP A 53 -4.20 12.82 10.34
CA ASP A 53 -3.74 11.73 9.49
C ASP A 53 -4.95 10.89 9.10
N GLU A 54 -5.20 10.80 7.79
CA GLU A 54 -6.28 10.02 7.22
C GLU A 54 -5.77 9.18 6.05
N PRO A 55 -6.33 7.97 5.85
CA PRO A 55 -6.07 7.21 4.64
C PRO A 55 -6.53 7.99 3.41
N MET A 56 -5.79 7.85 2.32
CA MET A 56 -6.08 8.54 1.07
C MET A 56 -7.38 8.04 0.43
N VAL A 57 -7.61 6.72 0.47
CA VAL A 57 -8.71 6.08 -0.25
C VAL A 57 -9.06 4.73 0.38
N ALA A 58 -10.33 4.35 0.29
CA ALA A 58 -10.78 2.99 0.57
C ALA A 58 -11.31 2.33 -0.71
N PHE A 59 -11.29 1.00 -0.74
CA PHE A 59 -11.78 0.21 -1.85
C PHE A 59 -12.72 -0.88 -1.34
N ALA A 60 -13.83 -1.09 -2.03
CA ALA A 60 -14.74 -2.19 -1.78
C ALA A 60 -14.78 -3.12 -3.00
N TYR A 61 -14.57 -4.41 -2.76
CA TYR A 61 -14.60 -5.41 -3.84
C TYR A 61 -16.06 -5.66 -4.25
N LYS A 62 -16.44 -5.31 -5.48
CA LYS A 62 -17.84 -5.35 -5.92
C LYS A 62 -18.44 -6.77 -5.90
N PRO A 63 -17.71 -7.84 -6.29
CA PRO A 63 -18.26 -9.20 -6.23
C PRO A 63 -18.49 -9.71 -4.80
N ASN A 64 -17.73 -9.22 -3.81
CA ASN A 64 -17.96 -9.52 -2.40
C ASN A 64 -17.58 -8.31 -1.51
N ILE A 65 -18.59 -7.57 -1.06
CA ILE A 65 -18.44 -6.35 -0.24
C ILE A 65 -17.82 -6.60 1.14
N GLU A 66 -17.72 -7.85 1.58
CA GLU A 66 -17.02 -8.20 2.81
C GLU A 66 -15.51 -7.96 2.67
N ILE A 67 -14.97 -7.95 1.45
CA ILE A 67 -13.57 -7.65 1.14
C ILE A 67 -13.43 -6.15 0.89
N SER A 68 -12.58 -5.51 1.67
CA SER A 68 -12.24 -4.10 1.47
C SER A 68 -10.77 -3.84 1.74
N LEU A 69 -10.26 -2.76 1.15
CA LEU A 69 -8.89 -2.28 1.32
C LEU A 69 -8.91 -0.81 1.75
N LEU A 70 -7.89 -0.39 2.49
CA LEU A 70 -7.72 1.00 2.90
C LEU A 70 -6.25 1.39 2.70
N PHE A 71 -6.02 2.48 1.96
CA PHE A 71 -4.67 2.81 1.50
C PHE A 71 -4.33 4.28 1.70
N GLY A 72 -3.04 4.53 1.93
CA GLY A 72 -2.43 5.85 1.79
C GLY A 72 -2.19 6.58 3.11
N LEU A 73 -2.28 5.89 4.24
CA LEU A 73 -1.77 6.41 5.50
C LEU A 73 -0.23 6.40 5.46
N VAL A 74 0.41 7.57 5.51
CA VAL A 74 1.87 7.69 5.42
C VAL A 74 2.51 7.22 6.72
N GLN A 75 3.40 6.23 6.64
CA GLN A 75 4.14 5.70 7.78
C GLN A 75 5.51 6.39 7.91
N ASP A 76 6.22 6.56 6.80
CA ASP A 76 7.47 7.32 6.72
C ASP A 76 7.44 8.24 5.50
N ALA A 77 7.62 9.54 5.74
CA ALA A 77 7.58 10.58 4.70
C ALA A 77 8.93 10.80 4.01
N PHE A 78 10.02 10.23 4.54
CA PHE A 78 11.40 10.41 4.09
C PHE A 78 12.14 9.07 4.10
N HIS A 79 11.54 8.05 3.50
CA HIS A 79 12.10 6.71 3.49
C HIS A 79 13.37 6.69 2.64
N ALA A 80 14.50 6.32 3.25
CA ALA A 80 15.78 6.23 2.56
C ALA A 80 15.88 4.91 1.79
N LEU A 81 16.09 5.00 0.47
CA LEU A 81 16.35 3.82 -0.34
C LEU A 81 17.85 3.46 -0.33
N PRO A 82 18.20 2.19 -0.52
CA PRO A 82 19.59 1.77 -0.55
C PRO A 82 20.39 2.43 -1.68
N ALA A 83 21.68 2.66 -1.41
CA ALA A 83 22.60 3.22 -2.40
C ALA A 83 22.67 2.33 -3.66
N GLY A 84 22.70 2.96 -4.83
CA GLY A 84 22.68 2.28 -6.13
C GLY A 84 21.27 1.99 -6.67
N ASN A 85 20.21 2.24 -5.89
CA ASN A 85 18.85 2.23 -6.42
C ASN A 85 18.62 3.40 -7.40
N ALA A 86 17.92 3.16 -8.51
CA ALA A 86 17.63 4.18 -9.53
C ALA A 86 16.82 5.38 -9.01
N PHE A 87 16.18 5.24 -7.84
CA PHE A 87 15.36 6.25 -7.20
C PHE A 87 15.94 6.70 -5.84
N ALA A 88 17.19 6.35 -5.52
CA ALA A 88 17.80 6.66 -4.21
C ALA A 88 17.87 8.17 -3.89
N GLU A 89 17.99 9.01 -4.91
CA GLU A 89 18.02 10.47 -4.77
C GLU A 89 16.62 11.10 -4.79
N GLU A 90 15.58 10.31 -5.10
CA GLU A 90 14.19 10.75 -5.09
C GLU A 90 13.59 10.56 -3.69
N ASN A 91 12.80 11.52 -3.22
CA ASN A 91 12.11 11.39 -1.94
C ASN A 91 11.08 10.24 -2.00
N ALA A 92 11.41 9.11 -1.39
CA ALA A 92 10.52 7.98 -1.25
C ALA A 92 9.72 8.04 0.05
N ARG A 93 8.56 7.37 0.07
CA ARG A 93 7.64 7.33 1.20
C ARG A 93 7.07 5.95 1.38
N THR A 94 6.88 5.53 2.62
CA THR A 94 6.11 4.30 2.90
C THR A 94 4.68 4.66 3.27
N MET A 95 3.74 3.85 2.78
CA MET A 95 2.32 3.99 3.04
C MET A 95 1.73 2.65 3.44
N LEU A 96 0.79 2.68 4.37
CA LEU A 96 0.07 1.48 4.78
C LEU A 96 -1.04 1.16 3.79
N LEU A 97 -1.17 -0.13 3.53
CA LEU A 97 -2.31 -0.79 2.91
C LEU A 97 -2.89 -1.78 3.92
N ASP A 98 -4.10 -1.50 4.37
CA ASP A 98 -4.84 -2.37 5.26
C ASP A 98 -5.83 -3.21 4.45
N CYS A 99 -5.80 -4.51 4.68
CA CYS A 99 -6.68 -5.49 4.04
C CYS A 99 -7.72 -5.97 5.06
N PHE A 100 -9.00 -5.87 4.71
CA PHE A 100 -10.10 -6.22 5.59
C PHE A 100 -11.00 -7.30 5.02
N HIS A 101 -11.49 -8.18 5.89
CA HIS A 101 -12.60 -9.10 5.65
C HIS A 101 -13.67 -8.90 6.72
N CYS A 102 -14.92 -8.65 6.32
CA CYS A 102 -16.02 -8.28 7.22
C CYS A 102 -15.68 -7.12 8.16
N GLY A 103 -14.88 -6.16 7.69
CA GLY A 103 -14.40 -5.01 8.47
C GLY A 103 -13.30 -5.34 9.50
N GLN A 104 -12.86 -6.59 9.61
CA GLN A 104 -11.72 -6.99 10.45
C GLN A 104 -10.42 -6.91 9.66
N LEU A 105 -9.37 -6.33 10.26
CA LEU A 105 -8.04 -6.28 9.66
C LEU A 105 -7.46 -7.71 9.59
N VAL A 106 -7.24 -8.22 8.38
CA VAL A 106 -6.69 -9.56 8.14
C VAL A 106 -5.22 -9.52 7.73
N HIS A 107 -4.77 -8.45 7.08
CA HIS A 107 -3.39 -8.23 6.69
C HIS A 107 -3.07 -6.74 6.62
N ARG A 108 -1.85 -6.37 6.93
CA ARG A 108 -1.33 -5.02 6.73
C ARG A 108 -0.04 -5.10 5.95
N GLU A 109 0.01 -4.36 4.85
CA GLU A 109 1.17 -4.27 3.98
C GLU A 109 1.73 -2.86 3.99
N MET A 110 3.04 -2.74 3.82
CA MET A 110 3.71 -1.47 3.60
C MET A 110 4.11 -1.36 2.13
N LEU A 111 3.60 -0.35 1.44
CA LEU A 111 3.94 -0.06 0.06
C LEU A 111 4.83 1.16 -0.04
N LEU A 112 5.62 1.23 -1.09
CA LEU A 112 6.59 2.29 -1.33
C LEU A 112 6.11 3.22 -2.44
N LYS A 113 5.97 4.52 -2.16
CA LYS A 113 5.82 5.57 -3.18
C LYS A 113 7.18 6.13 -3.54
N ILE A 114 7.55 6.06 -4.81
CA ILE A 114 8.85 6.51 -5.33
C ILE A 114 8.72 7.59 -6.39
N ASP A 115 9.86 8.17 -6.80
CA ASP A 115 9.99 9.12 -7.90
C ASP A 115 8.96 10.26 -7.79
N ARG A 116 9.04 11.00 -6.69
CA ARG A 116 8.09 12.09 -6.36
C ARG A 116 6.64 11.64 -6.44
N GLN A 117 6.39 10.44 -5.92
CA GLN A 117 5.07 9.84 -5.82
C GLN A 117 4.46 9.35 -7.14
N ARG A 118 5.27 9.14 -8.19
CA ARG A 118 4.82 8.71 -9.51
C ARG A 118 4.51 7.23 -9.64
N CYS A 119 5.04 6.39 -8.76
CA CYS A 119 4.77 4.96 -8.75
C CYS A 119 4.60 4.45 -7.33
N ILE A 120 3.72 3.47 -7.16
CA ILE A 120 3.59 2.66 -5.95
C ILE A 120 4.22 1.30 -6.26
N LEU A 121 5.17 0.87 -5.43
CA LEU A 121 5.88 -0.40 -5.55
C LEU A 121 5.72 -1.23 -4.26
N PRO A 122 5.92 -2.55 -4.32
CA PRO A 122 6.07 -3.35 -3.10
C PRO A 122 7.30 -2.91 -2.31
N LEU A 123 7.25 -3.01 -0.99
CA LEU A 123 8.43 -2.83 -0.13
C LEU A 123 9.03 -4.20 0.18
N PRO A 124 10.24 -4.53 -0.33
CA PRO A 124 10.91 -5.77 -0.02
C PRO A 124 11.35 -5.81 1.46
N ASP A 125 11.24 -6.97 2.11
CA ASP A 125 11.67 -7.14 3.51
C ASP A 125 13.15 -6.81 3.72
N ASN A 126 13.99 -7.18 2.76
CA ASN A 126 15.44 -6.97 2.78
C ASN A 126 15.86 -6.26 1.50
N TRP A 127 15.81 -4.92 1.51
CA TRP A 127 16.38 -4.11 0.44
C TRP A 127 17.82 -3.76 0.77
N GLU A 128 18.73 -4.67 0.41
CA GLU A 128 20.16 -4.47 0.66
C GLU A 128 20.81 -3.55 -0.39
N PRO A 129 21.84 -2.77 -0.03
CA PRO A 129 22.63 -2.02 -1.00
C PRO A 129 23.38 -2.94 -1.97
N GLY A 130 23.41 -2.58 -3.25
CA GLY A 130 24.24 -3.24 -4.26
C GLY A 130 23.48 -3.68 -5.51
N PRO A 131 24.19 -4.26 -6.50
CA PRO A 131 23.65 -4.57 -7.83
C PRO A 131 22.82 -5.87 -7.88
N GLN A 132 22.45 -6.42 -6.73
CA GLN A 132 21.75 -7.70 -6.70
C GLN A 132 20.25 -7.51 -6.98
N PRO A 133 19.62 -8.47 -7.70
CA PRO A 133 18.20 -8.42 -7.92
C PRO A 133 17.47 -8.52 -6.58
N VAL A 134 16.46 -7.66 -6.40
CA VAL A 134 15.70 -7.56 -5.15
C VAL A 134 14.47 -8.48 -5.27
N PRO A 135 14.44 -9.62 -4.57
CA PRO A 135 13.38 -10.61 -4.76
C PRO A 135 12.07 -10.13 -4.14
N VAL A 136 10.99 -10.18 -4.93
CA VAL A 136 9.62 -9.86 -4.50
C VAL A 136 8.70 -11.04 -4.82
N PRO A 137 8.00 -11.61 -3.82
CA PRO A 137 6.98 -12.63 -4.05
C PRO A 137 5.93 -12.19 -5.06
N ARG A 138 5.51 -13.12 -5.93
CA ARG A 138 4.51 -12.82 -6.98
C ARG A 138 3.23 -12.17 -6.46
N ARG A 139 2.64 -12.71 -5.40
CA ARG A 139 1.42 -12.12 -4.80
C ARG A 139 1.63 -10.71 -4.25
N GLN A 140 2.81 -10.41 -3.68
CA GLN A 140 3.12 -9.06 -3.20
C GLN A 140 3.26 -8.07 -4.36
N HIS A 141 3.92 -8.48 -5.44
CA HIS A 141 3.99 -7.73 -6.69
C HIS A 141 2.60 -7.44 -7.24
N ASP A 142 1.76 -8.46 -7.37
CA ASP A 142 0.42 -8.34 -7.97
C ASP A 142 -0.49 -7.45 -7.12
N LEU A 143 -0.39 -7.53 -5.78
CA LEU A 143 -1.08 -6.61 -4.88
C LEU A 143 -0.63 -5.16 -5.08
N ALA A 144 0.69 -4.90 -5.08
CA ALA A 144 1.21 -3.56 -5.28
C ALA A 144 0.83 -2.99 -6.66
N ARG A 145 0.84 -3.84 -7.70
CA ARG A 145 0.42 -3.48 -9.06
C ARG A 145 -1.05 -3.08 -9.10
N LEU A 146 -1.93 -3.87 -8.47
CA LEU A 146 -3.34 -3.54 -8.35
C LEU A 146 -3.55 -2.18 -7.65
N ILE A 147 -2.88 -1.95 -6.52
CA ILE A 147 -2.99 -0.67 -5.80
C ILE A 147 -2.45 0.51 -6.63
N HIS A 148 -1.38 0.30 -7.39
CA HIS A 148 -0.88 1.32 -8.32
C HIS A 148 -1.89 1.63 -9.42
N LEU A 149 -2.54 0.62 -10.00
CA LEU A 149 -3.59 0.84 -11.01
C LEU A 149 -4.83 1.54 -10.43
N LEU A 150 -5.17 1.25 -9.17
CA LEU A 150 -6.33 1.84 -8.51
C LEU A 150 -6.11 3.28 -8.03
N ALA A 151 -4.94 3.60 -7.47
CA ALA A 151 -4.69 4.87 -6.79
C ALA A 151 -3.33 5.52 -7.07
N GLY A 152 -2.52 4.89 -7.93
CA GLY A 152 -1.29 5.46 -8.43
C GLY A 152 -1.53 6.49 -9.54
N PRO A 153 -0.55 7.34 -9.83
CA PRO A 153 -0.56 8.15 -11.04
C PRO A 153 -0.50 7.30 -12.31
N PHE A 154 -0.85 7.89 -13.45
CA PHE A 154 -0.71 7.24 -14.75
C PHE A 154 0.77 7.08 -15.12
N SER A 155 1.34 5.93 -14.75
CA SER A 155 2.73 5.54 -15.02
C SER A 155 2.85 4.02 -15.16
N ASP A 156 3.92 3.57 -15.81
CA ASP A 156 4.16 2.16 -16.11
C ASP A 156 4.77 1.43 -14.91
N PHE A 157 3.93 0.74 -14.13
CA PHE A 157 4.35 -0.04 -12.97
C PHE A 157 5.50 -1.02 -13.29
N ASP A 158 5.41 -1.72 -14.42
CA ASP A 158 6.34 -2.81 -14.75
C ASP A 158 7.73 -2.25 -15.11
N ASP A 159 7.80 -1.06 -15.73
CA ASP A 159 9.05 -0.32 -15.94
C ASP A 159 9.68 0.11 -14.61
N TYR A 160 8.90 0.71 -13.71
CA TYR A 160 9.38 1.15 -12.41
C TYR A 160 9.88 -0.03 -11.55
N PHE A 161 9.15 -1.16 -11.56
CA PHE A 161 9.55 -2.38 -10.86
C PHE A 161 10.91 -2.89 -11.34
N LYS A 162 11.12 -2.95 -12.66
CA LYS A 162 12.42 -3.35 -13.25
C LYS A 162 13.54 -2.36 -12.93
N ARG A 163 13.28 -1.05 -13.06
CA ARG A 163 14.27 0.00 -12.76
C ARG A 163 14.66 0.06 -11.29
N ALA A 164 13.76 -0.34 -10.39
CA ALA A 164 14.05 -0.51 -8.98
C ALA A 164 14.96 -1.72 -8.69
N GLY A 165 15.30 -2.52 -9.70
CA GLY A 165 16.10 -3.74 -9.56
C GLY A 165 15.33 -4.93 -9.01
N MET A 166 14.00 -4.85 -8.96
CA MET A 166 13.16 -5.91 -8.40
C MET A 166 12.96 -7.06 -9.39
N VAL A 167 12.87 -8.27 -8.86
CA VAL A 167 12.57 -9.48 -9.64
C VAL A 167 11.53 -10.34 -8.93
N LEU A 168 10.73 -11.04 -9.71
CA LEU A 168 9.76 -11.99 -9.16
C LEU A 168 10.44 -13.22 -8.57
N THR A 169 9.87 -13.74 -7.49
CA THR A 169 10.22 -15.03 -6.90
C THR A 169 8.97 -15.81 -6.51
N ASP A 170 9.09 -17.14 -6.46
CA ASP A 170 8.01 -18.06 -6.07
C ASP A 170 7.93 -18.28 -4.55
N ARG A 171 8.57 -17.40 -3.75
CA ARG A 171 8.42 -17.42 -2.30
C ARG A 171 6.95 -17.27 -1.93
N VAL A 172 6.52 -18.07 -0.95
CA VAL A 172 5.17 -17.97 -0.40
C VAL A 172 5.06 -16.65 0.36
N TRP A 173 4.00 -15.91 0.04
CA TRP A 173 3.58 -14.70 0.69
C TRP A 173 2.06 -14.54 0.44
N PRO A 174 1.30 -13.92 1.36
CA PRO A 174 1.66 -13.62 2.73
C PRO A 174 1.48 -14.84 3.65
#